data_AF-A0A8J6QDV8-F1
#
_entry.id   AF-A0A8J6QDV8-F1
#
_cell.length_a   1.000
_cell.length_b   1.000
_cell.length_c   1.000
_cell.angle_alpha   90.00
_cell.angle_beta   90.00
_cell.angle_gamma   90.00
#
_symmetry.space_group_name_H-M   'P 1'
#
loop_
_entity.id
_entity.type
_entity.pdbx_description
1 polymer ?
#
loop_
_entity_poly.entity_id
_entity_poly.type
_entity_poly.pdbx_seq_one_letter_code
_entity_poly.pdbx_strand_id
1 'polypeptide(L)'
;MSKNKESAAKRSTPRQVESRAPGWLIADAYTPGRSGRSVRQREWLEVERPDPSAQHRLERWQLIVRGRVQGVGYRAACCQKARELDVNGWVRNRPDGSVEVQAEGALHQLTELRLWCERGPQGAGVHSVSHSQLAPSREDWFEIRR
;
A
#
# COMPACT_ATOMS: atom_id res chain seq x y z
N MET A 1 -9.50 76.28 -2.81
CA MET A 1 -9.17 77.09 -4.00
C MET A 1 -7.66 77.07 -4.24
N SER A 2 -7.28 76.52 -5.39
CA SER A 2 -6.13 76.77 -6.27
C SER A 2 -4.80 77.31 -5.72
N LYS A 3 -3.70 76.60 -6.05
CA LYS A 3 -2.65 76.97 -7.06
C LYS A 3 -1.39 76.13 -6.77
N ASN A 4 -1.02 75.16 -7.61
CA ASN A 4 -0.29 75.23 -8.89
C ASN A 4 1.24 75.17 -8.75
N LYS A 5 1.86 74.24 -9.52
CA LYS A 5 3.17 74.22 -10.20
C LYS A 5 3.80 72.81 -10.10
N GLU A 6 3.68 71.95 -11.11
CA GLU A 6 4.33 71.97 -12.43
C GLU A 6 5.85 71.77 -12.33
N SER A 7 6.36 70.63 -12.82
CA SER A 7 7.38 70.58 -13.90
C SER A 7 8.01 69.19 -14.10
N ALA A 8 8.07 68.80 -15.38
CA ALA A 8 9.16 68.08 -16.05
C ALA A 8 9.46 66.61 -15.62
N ALA A 9 9.77 65.66 -16.51
CA ALA A 9 9.99 65.68 -17.94
C ALA A 9 10.08 64.22 -18.45
N LYS A 10 9.56 64.02 -19.66
CA LYS A 10 10.13 63.26 -20.79
C LYS A 10 10.66 61.83 -20.55
N ARG A 11 10.05 60.89 -21.27
CA ARG A 11 10.66 59.82 -22.11
C ARG A 11 9.47 59.03 -22.70
N SER A 12 9.14 59.15 -23.98
CA SER A 12 9.69 58.35 -25.11
C SER A 12 9.69 56.87 -24.73
N THR A 13 8.91 55.95 -25.31
CA THR A 13 8.81 55.58 -26.73
C THR A 13 7.64 54.54 -26.91
N PRO A 14 7.25 54.17 -28.14
CA PRO A 14 5.93 53.65 -28.47
C PRO A 14 5.80 52.11 -28.57
N ARG A 15 4.52 51.69 -28.66
CA ARG A 15 3.93 50.56 -29.41
C ARG A 15 4.51 49.14 -29.23
N GLN A 16 3.65 48.29 -28.69
CA GLN A 16 3.61 46.86 -28.97
C GLN A 16 3.34 46.54 -30.45
N VAL A 17 3.66 45.28 -30.79
CA VAL A 17 3.28 44.42 -31.93
C VAL A 17 4.44 44.29 -32.95
N GLU A 18 5.04 43.13 -33.24
CA GLU A 18 4.54 41.82 -33.69
C GLU A 18 5.69 40.77 -33.62
N SER A 19 5.43 39.54 -33.18
CA SER A 19 5.29 38.32 -34.01
C SER A 19 6.57 37.58 -34.41
N ARG A 20 6.62 36.30 -34.01
CA ARG A 20 7.20 35.12 -34.70
C ARG A 20 8.73 35.01 -34.78
N ALA A 21 9.28 34.05 -34.03
CA ALA A 21 10.49 33.33 -34.42
C ALA A 21 10.37 31.84 -34.01
N PRO A 22 10.37 30.89 -34.96
CA PRO A 22 10.75 29.51 -34.71
C PRO A 22 12.25 29.33 -35.00
N GLY A 23 12.89 28.37 -34.33
CA GLY A 23 14.20 27.85 -34.72
C GLY A 23 15.31 28.20 -33.74
N TRP A 24 15.56 27.28 -32.81
CA TRP A 24 16.82 27.28 -32.08
C TRP A 24 17.92 26.77 -33.01
N LEU A 25 18.87 27.66 -33.26
CA LEU A 25 20.10 27.45 -33.99
C LEU A 25 20.99 26.44 -33.27
N ILE A 26 21.56 25.53 -34.06
CA ILE A 26 22.59 24.57 -33.68
C ILE A 26 23.89 25.37 -33.50
N ALA A 27 24.50 25.28 -32.32
CA ALA A 27 25.89 25.70 -32.10
C ALA A 27 26.78 24.46 -32.06
N ASP A 28 27.92 24.61 -32.72
CA ASP A 28 28.91 23.63 -33.12
C ASP A 28 29.48 22.69 -32.03
N ALA A 29 29.74 21.47 -32.51
CA ALA A 29 30.92 20.65 -32.30
C ALA A 29 31.45 20.45 -30.86
N TYR A 30 31.22 19.24 -30.35
CA TYR A 30 32.24 18.56 -29.55
C TYR A 30 32.19 17.04 -29.78
N THR A 31 33.10 16.55 -30.62
CA THR A 31 33.45 15.13 -30.69
C THR A 31 34.67 14.89 -29.80
N PRO A 32 34.50 14.11 -28.73
CA PRO A 32 35.46 13.07 -28.42
C PRO A 32 34.69 11.75 -28.30
N GLY A 33 35.14 10.68 -28.95
CA GLY A 33 36.33 9.98 -28.48
C GLY A 33 35.87 8.76 -27.69
N ARG A 34 35.85 7.63 -28.40
CA ARG A 34 35.56 6.27 -27.96
C ARG A 34 36.08 5.99 -26.53
N SER A 35 35.19 5.86 -25.56
CA SER A 35 35.43 5.00 -24.40
C SER A 35 34.14 4.26 -24.05
N GLY A 36 34.18 2.94 -24.20
CA GLY A 36 33.14 2.06 -23.75
C GLY A 36 33.00 2.17 -22.25
N ARG A 37 31.87 2.68 -21.80
CA ARG A 37 31.30 2.32 -20.52
C ARG A 37 29.81 2.22 -20.75
N SER A 38 29.39 0.98 -20.98
CA SER A 38 28.00 0.56 -21.06
C SER A 38 27.29 1.10 -19.82
N VAL A 39 26.61 2.24 -19.97
CA VAL A 39 25.69 2.74 -18.95
C VAL A 39 24.62 1.67 -18.90
N ARG A 40 24.67 0.90 -17.81
CA ARG A 40 23.71 -0.14 -17.46
C ARG A 40 22.33 0.45 -17.71
N GLN A 41 21.72 -0.03 -18.78
CA GLN A 41 20.32 0.14 -19.09
C GLN A 41 19.58 -0.07 -17.77
N ARG A 42 19.01 1.00 -17.23
CA ARG A 42 18.05 0.87 -16.14
C ARG A 42 16.88 0.15 -16.78
N GLU A 43 16.96 -1.16 -16.69
CA GLU A 43 15.87 -2.09 -16.93
C GLU A 43 14.83 -1.68 -15.90
N TRP A 44 13.96 -0.77 -16.33
CA TRP A 44 12.68 -0.59 -15.69
C TRP A 44 12.00 -1.93 -15.91
N LEU A 45 12.13 -2.86 -14.95
CA LEU A 45 11.17 -3.92 -14.84
C LEU A 45 9.85 -3.18 -14.72
N GLU A 46 9.10 -3.22 -15.81
CA GLU A 46 7.69 -2.95 -15.85
C GLU A 46 7.09 -3.92 -14.83
N VAL A 47 7.04 -3.48 -13.57
CA VAL A 47 6.34 -4.21 -12.53
C VAL A 47 4.90 -4.14 -12.98
N GLU A 48 4.47 -5.19 -13.65
CA GLU A 48 3.12 -5.42 -14.10
C GLU A 48 2.22 -5.00 -12.94
N ARG A 49 1.52 -3.88 -13.11
CA ARG A 49 0.70 -3.33 -12.03
C ARG A 49 -0.29 -4.44 -11.69
N PRO A 50 -0.27 -4.99 -10.47
CA PRO A 50 -1.17 -6.09 -10.13
C PRO A 50 -2.58 -5.60 -10.42
N ASP A 51 -3.30 -6.35 -11.24
CA ASP A 51 -4.65 -6.03 -11.64
C ASP A 51 -5.45 -5.63 -10.38
N PRO A 52 -6.02 -4.41 -10.31
CA PRO A 52 -6.66 -3.92 -9.10
C PRO A 52 -7.88 -4.77 -8.72
N SER A 53 -8.45 -5.54 -9.65
CA SER A 53 -9.59 -6.42 -9.37
C SER A 53 -9.20 -7.74 -8.68
N ALA A 54 -7.96 -8.21 -8.85
CA ALA A 54 -7.43 -9.35 -8.10
C ALA A 54 -7.43 -9.10 -6.58
N GLN A 55 -7.32 -7.83 -6.18
CA GLN A 55 -7.34 -7.40 -4.78
C GLN A 55 -8.73 -7.57 -4.14
N HIS A 56 -9.78 -7.75 -4.94
CA HIS A 56 -11.18 -7.89 -4.48
C HIS A 56 -11.66 -9.34 -4.46
N ARG A 57 -10.79 -10.32 -4.74
CA ARG A 57 -11.16 -11.74 -4.62
C ARG A 57 -11.32 -12.09 -3.14
N LEU A 58 -12.57 -12.33 -2.75
CA LEU A 58 -12.89 -12.86 -1.43
C LEU A 58 -12.44 -14.32 -1.35
N GLU A 59 -11.59 -14.59 -0.38
CA GLU A 59 -11.13 -15.93 -0.05
C GLU A 59 -11.48 -16.24 1.41
N ARG A 60 -11.56 -17.53 1.73
CA ARG A 60 -11.73 -17.99 3.10
C ARG A 60 -10.55 -18.86 3.48
N TRP A 61 -9.87 -18.53 4.55
CA TRP A 61 -8.74 -19.27 5.08
C TRP A 61 -9.06 -19.83 6.45
N GLN A 62 -8.59 -21.05 6.69
CA GLN A 62 -8.49 -21.65 8.02
C GLN A 62 -7.04 -21.52 8.47
N LEU A 63 -6.83 -20.87 9.62
CA LEU A 63 -5.53 -20.74 10.27
C LEU A 63 -5.50 -21.61 11.53
N ILE A 64 -4.49 -22.45 11.64
CA ILE A 64 -4.22 -23.23 12.85
C ILE A 64 -2.95 -22.71 13.49
N VAL A 65 -3.10 -22.08 14.65
CA VAL A 65 -2.02 -21.45 15.41
C VAL A 65 -1.63 -22.37 16.56
N ARG A 66 -0.38 -22.80 16.58
CA ARG A 66 0.18 -23.69 17.61
C ARG A 66 1.22 -22.96 18.46
N GLY A 67 1.28 -23.30 19.75
CA GLY A 67 2.23 -22.74 20.71
C GLY A 67 1.56 -22.42 22.04
N ARG A 68 2.15 -21.48 22.79
CA ARG A 68 1.57 -20.93 24.03
C ARG A 68 0.53 -19.85 23.69
N VAL A 69 -0.65 -20.29 23.27
CA VAL A 69 -1.72 -19.42 22.73
C VAL A 69 -3.02 -19.43 23.56
N GLN A 70 -3.14 -20.30 24.56
CA GLN A 70 -4.28 -20.33 25.48
C GLN A 70 -3.95 -19.61 26.79
N GLY A 71 -4.96 -19.01 27.44
CA GLY A 71 -4.78 -18.25 28.68
C GLY A 71 -4.16 -16.85 28.52
N VAL A 72 -3.86 -16.41 27.29
CA VAL A 72 -3.19 -15.14 26.98
C VAL A 72 -4.10 -14.11 26.29
N GLY A 73 -5.41 -14.34 26.28
CA GLY A 73 -6.37 -13.45 25.61
C GLY A 73 -6.34 -13.51 24.07
N TYR A 74 -5.72 -14.54 23.47
CA TYR A 74 -5.55 -14.67 22.00
C TYR A 74 -6.85 -14.47 21.21
N ARG A 75 -7.95 -15.12 21.63
CA ARG A 75 -9.25 -15.02 20.95
C ARG A 75 -9.79 -13.58 20.93
N ALA A 76 -9.66 -12.85 22.04
CA ALA A 76 -10.14 -11.48 22.14
C ALA A 76 -9.34 -10.54 21.26
N ALA A 77 -8.00 -10.65 21.30
CA ALA A 77 -7.11 -9.85 20.47
C ALA A 77 -7.28 -10.18 18.97
N CYS A 78 -7.49 -11.46 18.62
CA CYS A 78 -7.74 -11.88 17.25
C CYS A 78 -9.06 -11.30 16.72
N CYS A 79 -10.12 -11.32 17.53
CA CYS A 79 -11.40 -10.70 17.19
C CYS A 79 -11.27 -9.18 16.97
N GLN A 80 -10.52 -8.49 17.83
CA GLN A 80 -10.22 -7.06 17.63
C GLN A 80 -9.46 -6.83 16.33
N LYS A 81 -8.43 -7.65 16.04
CA LYS A 81 -7.64 -7.50 14.82
C LYS A 81 -8.43 -7.80 13.55
N ALA A 82 -9.28 -8.82 13.58
CA ALA A 82 -10.15 -9.14 12.45
C ALA A 82 -11.11 -7.98 12.12
N ARG A 83 -11.67 -7.31 13.14
CA ARG A 83 -12.50 -6.12 12.96
C ARG A 83 -11.73 -4.93 12.40
N GLU A 84 -10.49 -4.72 12.82
CA GLU A 84 -9.62 -3.67 12.24
C GLU A 84 -9.32 -3.90 10.76
N LEU A 85 -9.24 -5.16 10.34
CA LEU A 85 -8.91 -5.58 8.97
C LEU A 85 -10.15 -5.82 8.09
N ASP A 86 -11.36 -5.61 8.63
CA ASP A 86 -12.64 -5.88 7.96
C ASP A 86 -12.80 -7.34 7.48
N VAL A 87 -12.30 -8.28 8.29
CA VAL A 87 -12.32 -9.72 8.02
C VAL A 87 -13.44 -10.39 8.81
N ASN A 88 -14.20 -11.26 8.14
CA ASN A 88 -15.31 -11.99 8.72
C ASN A 88 -14.92 -13.42 9.11
N GLY A 89 -15.70 -14.06 9.97
CA GLY A 89 -15.50 -15.46 10.37
C GLY A 89 -15.54 -15.67 11.89
N TRP A 90 -14.63 -16.48 12.41
CA TRP A 90 -14.64 -16.81 13.83
C TRP A 90 -13.29 -17.31 14.33
N VAL A 91 -13.12 -17.26 15.65
CA VAL A 91 -11.96 -17.84 16.34
C VAL A 91 -12.39 -18.76 17.48
N ARG A 92 -11.74 -19.91 17.65
CA ARG A 92 -11.99 -20.85 18.74
C ARG A 92 -10.70 -21.46 19.29
N ASN A 93 -10.76 -21.90 20.54
CA ASN A 93 -9.71 -22.76 21.09
C ASN A 93 -10.01 -24.21 20.71
N ARG A 94 -8.99 -24.96 20.33
CA ARG A 94 -9.10 -26.39 20.09
C ARG A 94 -8.67 -27.20 21.33
N PRO A 95 -9.20 -28.42 21.51
CA PRO A 95 -8.84 -29.28 22.63
C PRO A 95 -7.37 -29.72 22.62
N ASP A 96 -6.69 -29.68 21.46
CA ASP A 96 -5.26 -29.97 21.33
C ASP A 96 -4.35 -28.83 21.82
N GLY A 97 -4.91 -27.74 22.37
CA GLY A 97 -4.14 -26.60 22.87
C GLY A 97 -3.90 -25.50 21.82
N SER A 98 -4.20 -25.76 20.54
CA SER A 98 -4.10 -24.78 19.46
C SER A 98 -5.28 -23.81 19.40
N VAL A 99 -5.12 -22.72 18.65
CA VAL A 99 -6.20 -21.80 18.28
C VAL A 99 -6.51 -22.00 16.80
N GLU A 100 -7.79 -22.08 16.47
CA GLU A 100 -8.27 -22.13 15.10
C GLU A 100 -9.02 -20.85 14.78
N VAL A 101 -8.65 -20.24 13.65
CA VAL A 101 -9.29 -19.05 13.11
C VAL A 101 -9.83 -19.41 11.74
N GLN A 102 -11.10 -19.14 11.48
CA GLN A 102 -11.60 -19.01 10.12
C GLN A 102 -11.80 -17.54 9.81
N ALA A 103 -11.22 -17.13 8.69
CA ALA A 103 -11.18 -15.76 8.25
C ALA A 103 -11.59 -15.71 6.78
N GLU A 104 -12.49 -14.80 6.44
CA GLU A 104 -12.94 -14.54 5.09
C GLU A 104 -12.81 -13.05 4.78
N GLY A 105 -12.21 -12.75 3.64
CA GLY A 105 -11.91 -11.38 3.24
C GLY A 105 -11.05 -11.34 1.99
N ALA A 106 -10.57 -10.16 1.66
CA ALA A 106 -9.62 -10.01 0.55
C ALA A 106 -8.26 -10.64 0.89
N LEU A 107 -7.54 -11.11 -0.13
CA LEU A 107 -6.24 -11.78 0.04
C LEU A 107 -5.25 -10.97 0.90
N HIS A 108 -5.22 -9.65 0.73
CA HIS A 108 -4.34 -8.77 1.51
C HIS A 108 -4.72 -8.75 3.00
N GLN A 109 -6.01 -8.65 3.33
CA GLN A 109 -6.51 -8.66 4.71
C GLN A 109 -6.22 -10.00 5.40
N LEU A 110 -6.43 -11.12 4.69
CA LEU A 110 -6.14 -12.45 5.20
C LEU A 110 -4.64 -12.66 5.45
N THR A 111 -3.81 -12.13 4.55
CA THR A 111 -2.36 -12.18 4.69
C THR A 111 -1.90 -11.36 5.90
N GLU A 112 -2.44 -10.16 6.09
CA GLU A 112 -2.15 -9.34 7.27
C GLU A 112 -2.60 -10.02 8.57
N LEU A 113 -3.80 -10.63 8.58
CA LEU A 113 -4.28 -11.38 9.73
C LEU A 113 -3.37 -12.57 10.04
N ARG A 114 -2.91 -13.31 9.02
CA ARG A 114 -1.95 -14.42 9.18
C ARG A 114 -0.64 -13.93 9.79
N LEU A 115 -0.07 -12.84 9.27
CA LEU A 115 1.18 -12.25 9.80
C LEU A 115 1.02 -11.80 11.25
N TRP A 116 -0.15 -11.25 11.60
CA TRP A 116 -0.47 -10.94 12.99
C TRP A 116 -0.55 -12.21 13.84
N CYS A 117 -1.17 -13.29 13.33
CA CYS A 117 -1.28 -14.56 14.04
C CYS A 117 0.09 -15.19 14.36
N GLU A 118 1.10 -14.96 13.53
CA GLU A 118 2.49 -15.39 13.78
C GLU A 118 3.15 -14.67 14.96
N ARG A 119 2.73 -13.44 15.26
CA ARG A 119 3.20 -12.67 16.43
C ARG A 119 2.33 -12.91 17.66
N GLY A 120 1.00 -12.88 17.48
CA GLY A 120 0.01 -12.96 18.55
C GLY A 120 -0.02 -11.74 19.48
N PRO A 121 -0.90 -11.74 20.49
CA PRO A 121 -0.95 -10.71 21.53
C PRO A 121 0.23 -10.79 22.51
N GLN A 122 0.34 -9.80 23.39
CA GLN A 122 1.34 -9.79 24.46
C GLN A 122 1.24 -11.07 25.31
N GLY A 123 2.37 -11.77 25.45
CA GLY A 123 2.46 -13.02 26.21
C GLY A 123 2.13 -14.29 25.40
N ALA A 124 1.70 -14.18 24.14
CA ALA A 124 1.60 -15.31 23.25
C ALA A 124 2.98 -15.77 22.78
N GLY A 125 3.20 -17.08 22.74
CA GLY A 125 4.38 -17.69 22.14
C GLY A 125 3.96 -18.60 20.99
N VAL A 126 3.95 -18.07 19.77
CA VAL A 126 3.49 -18.81 18.57
C VAL A 126 4.68 -19.60 18.00
N HIS A 127 4.48 -20.90 17.80
CA HIS A 127 5.51 -21.79 17.25
C HIS A 127 5.32 -22.00 15.75
N SER A 128 4.06 -22.13 15.31
CA SER A 128 3.72 -22.30 13.91
C SER A 128 2.30 -21.85 13.61
N VAL A 129 2.10 -21.33 12.41
CA VAL A 129 0.80 -21.00 11.84
C VAL A 129 0.68 -21.76 10.52
N SER A 130 -0.28 -22.69 10.45
CA SER A 130 -0.66 -23.34 9.20
C SER A 130 -1.87 -22.63 8.61
N HIS A 131 -1.92 -22.48 7.29
CA HIS A 131 -3.09 -21.95 6.59
C HIS A 131 -3.62 -22.97 5.58
N SER A 132 -4.93 -22.98 5.36
CA SER A 132 -5.59 -23.79 4.33
C SER A 132 -6.75 -23.01 3.74
N GLN A 133 -6.89 -23.01 2.43
CA GLN A 133 -7.98 -22.32 1.74
C GLN A 133 -9.26 -23.18 1.80
N LEU A 134 -10.38 -22.53 2.06
CA LEU A 134 -11.72 -23.11 2.14
C LEU A 134 -12.65 -22.41 1.15
N ALA A 135 -13.79 -23.04 0.88
CA ALA A 135 -14.86 -22.41 0.11
C ALA A 135 -15.44 -21.20 0.90
N PRO A 136 -15.65 -20.05 0.24
CA PRO A 136 -16.21 -18.86 0.89
C PRO A 136 -17.61 -19.15 1.42
N SER A 137 -17.83 -18.75 2.67
CA SER A 137 -19.08 -18.86 3.42
C SER A 137 -19.99 -17.66 3.23
N ARG A 138 -19.44 -16.48 2.89
CA ARG A 138 -20.14 -15.19 2.83
C ARG A 138 -20.79 -14.80 4.16
N GLU A 139 -20.08 -15.00 5.25
CA GLU A 139 -20.50 -14.50 6.57
C GLU A 139 -20.10 -13.02 6.68
N ASP A 140 -20.92 -12.22 7.36
CA ASP A 140 -20.72 -10.77 7.52
C ASP A 140 -20.30 -10.35 8.95
N TRP A 141 -19.94 -11.32 9.79
CA TRP A 141 -19.57 -11.05 11.19
C TRP A 141 -18.34 -11.84 11.62
N PHE A 142 -17.68 -11.34 12.67
CA PHE A 142 -16.58 -12.03 13.34
C PHE A 142 -16.89 -12.31 14.82
N GLU A 143 -16.88 -13.59 15.22
CA GLU A 143 -17.25 -14.02 16.58
C GLU A 143 -16.22 -14.93 17.27
N ILE A 144 -16.29 -15.00 18.60
CA ILE A 144 -15.50 -15.92 19.42
C ILE A 144 -16.35 -17.15 19.74
N ARG A 145 -15.94 -18.32 19.24
CA ARG A 145 -16.58 -19.61 19.54
C ARG A 145 -15.89 -20.29 20.74
N ARG A 146 -16.68 -21.07 21.48
CA ARG A 146 -16.21 -21.82 22.64
C ARG A 146 -15.53 -23.11 22.24
#